data_AF-A0A9E0LDH1-F1
#
_entry.id   AF-A0A9E0LDH1-F1
#
_cell.length_a   1.000
_cell.length_b   1.000
_cell.length_c   1.000
_cell.angle_alpha   90.00
_cell.angle_beta   90.00
_cell.angle_gamma   90.00
#
_symmetry.space_group_name_H-M   'P 1'
#
loop_
_entity.id
_entity.type
_entity.pdbx_description
1 polymer ?
#
loop_
_entity_poly.entity_id
_entity_poly.type
_entity_poly.pdbx_seq_one_letter_code
_entity_poly.pdbx_strand_id
1 'polypeptide(L)'
;MSAPTAKLSAAEIEQLQALHDIVLPTPPGLWPLAPGWWLVILLLALLALRLAQHLWQAWRRDAYRRLALRHLRALRADATLAAQVRLTEALRILHAALRTLEPGENDWRTILSARLSAPYPEPLLAQAPYWPTVRVSPDDAQQVLDYTERWLREHRGTI
;
A
#
# COMPACT_ATOMS: atom_id res chain seq x y z
N MET A 1 -2.81 59.67 63.02
CA MET A 1 -2.47 58.25 63.34
C MET A 1 -1.24 57.89 62.53
N SER A 2 -0.06 57.92 63.15
CA SER A 2 1.22 57.61 62.49
C SER A 2 1.76 56.30 63.03
N ALA A 3 2.11 55.37 62.15
CA ALA A 3 2.61 54.03 62.49
C ALA A 3 3.97 54.09 63.23
N PRO A 4 4.24 53.17 64.17
CA PRO A 4 5.54 53.09 64.82
C PRO A 4 6.59 52.60 63.82
N THR A 5 7.53 53.47 63.45
CA THR A 5 8.76 53.11 62.73
C THR A 5 9.70 52.36 63.67
N ALA A 6 9.52 51.04 63.79
CA ALA A 6 10.48 50.17 64.44
C ALA A 6 11.80 50.23 63.64
N LYS A 7 12.87 50.73 64.27
CA LYS A 7 14.21 50.73 63.67
C LYS A 7 14.76 49.31 63.77
N LEU A 8 15.03 48.68 62.63
CA LEU A 8 15.72 47.40 62.56
C LEU A 8 17.07 47.49 63.27
N SER A 9 17.32 46.57 64.20
CA SER A 9 18.58 46.44 64.91
C SER A 9 19.70 45.99 63.96
N ALA A 10 20.95 46.32 64.29
CA ALA A 10 22.09 45.98 63.45
C ALA A 10 22.20 44.46 63.16
N ALA A 11 21.79 43.63 64.13
CA ALA A 11 21.74 42.18 63.99
C ALA A 11 20.69 41.72 62.96
N GLU A 12 19.53 42.39 62.88
CA GLU A 12 18.48 42.08 61.89
C GLU A 12 18.91 42.50 60.47
N ILE A 13 19.65 43.61 60.35
CA ILE A 13 20.24 44.05 59.07
C ILE A 13 21.29 43.04 58.61
N GLU A 14 22.13 42.54 59.51
CA GLU A 14 23.15 41.54 59.22
C GLU A 14 22.52 40.20 58.80
N GLN A 15 21.40 39.80 59.42
CA GLN A 15 20.62 38.62 59.04
C GLN A 15 19.97 38.75 57.66
N LEU A 16 19.50 39.94 57.28
CA LEU A 16 18.98 40.21 55.94
C LEU A 16 20.08 40.22 54.88
N GLN A 17 21.27 40.72 55.21
CA GLN A 17 22.44 40.69 54.33
C GLN A 17 23.02 39.28 54.16
N ALA A 18 22.81 38.39 55.13
CA ALA A 18 23.17 36.98 55.05
C ALA A 18 22.17 36.13 54.22
N LEU A 19 21.06 36.72 53.78
CA LEU A 19 20.10 36.04 52.91
C LEU A 19 20.67 35.97 51.49
N HIS A 20 21.33 34.86 51.17
CA HIS A 20 21.81 34.56 49.83
C HIS A 20 20.63 34.55 48.85
N ASP A 21 20.79 35.26 47.73
CA ASP A 21 19.81 35.33 46.66
C ASP A 21 19.47 33.91 46.16
N ILE A 22 18.18 33.59 46.07
CA ILE A 22 17.73 32.26 45.64
C ILE A 22 18.03 32.14 44.15
N VAL A 23 19.11 31.43 43.84
CA VAL A 23 19.43 31.06 42.46
C VAL A 23 18.37 30.07 41.99
N LEU A 24 17.39 30.55 41.21
CA LEU A 24 16.45 29.67 40.54
C LEU A 24 17.23 28.74 39.59
N PRO A 25 17.03 27.42 39.66
CA PRO A 25 17.65 26.53 38.70
C PRO A 25 17.15 26.86 37.29
N THR A 26 18.08 26.97 36.35
CA THR A 26 17.78 27.13 34.93
C THR A 26 16.74 26.08 34.53
N PRO A 27 15.65 26.45 33.83
CA PRO A 27 14.62 25.50 33.45
C PRO A 27 15.26 24.31 32.73
N PRO A 28 14.87 23.07 33.06
CA PRO A 28 15.44 21.91 32.41
C PRO A 28 15.20 22.03 30.91
N GLY A 29 16.28 22.05 30.13
CA GLY A 29 16.18 21.95 28.68
C GLY A 29 15.40 20.69 28.33
N LEU A 30 14.60 20.73 27.27
CA LEU A 30 13.78 19.62 26.75
C LEU A 30 14.63 18.44 26.20
N TRP A 31 15.85 18.28 26.69
CA TRP A 31 16.87 17.37 26.21
C TRP A 31 17.45 16.57 27.39
N PRO A 32 17.69 15.26 27.22
CA PRO A 32 17.41 14.44 26.06
C PRO A 32 15.97 13.95 26.08
N LEU A 33 15.31 13.94 24.92
CA LEU A 33 14.03 13.27 24.74
C LEU A 33 14.13 11.87 25.37
N ALA A 34 13.33 11.59 26.40
CA ALA A 34 13.46 10.38 27.18
C ALA A 34 13.54 9.17 26.24
N PRO A 35 14.45 8.21 26.46
CA PRO A 35 14.79 7.15 25.49
C PRO A 35 13.57 6.33 25.00
N GLY A 36 12.47 6.33 25.76
CA GLY A 36 11.19 5.71 25.35
C GLY A 36 10.51 6.33 24.12
N TRP A 37 10.83 7.57 23.74
CA TRP A 37 10.27 8.19 22.53
C TRP A 37 10.73 7.52 21.23
N TRP A 38 11.92 6.91 21.24
CA TRP A 38 12.39 6.14 20.09
C TRP A 38 11.47 4.95 19.77
N LEU A 39 10.89 4.32 20.80
CA LEU A 39 9.91 3.25 20.61
C LEU A 39 8.61 3.79 19.97
N VAL A 40 8.15 4.96 20.40
CA VAL A 40 6.95 5.60 19.82
C VAL A 40 7.20 5.99 18.36
N ILE A 41 8.35 6.58 18.06
CA ILE A 41 8.75 6.92 16.69
C ILE A 41 8.84 5.67 15.82
N LEU A 42 9.47 4.60 16.33
CA LEU A 42 9.57 3.33 15.61
C LEU A 42 8.19 2.73 15.31
N LEU A 43 7.30 2.73 16.30
CA LEU A 43 5.94 2.22 16.15
C LEU A 43 5.15 3.04 15.12
N LEU A 44 5.24 4.37 15.18
CA LEU A 44 4.60 5.28 14.21
C LEU A 44 5.17 5.07 12.80
N ALA A 45 6.49 4.91 12.66
CA ALA A 45 7.12 4.64 11.39
C ALA A 45 6.64 3.32 10.77
N LEU A 46 6.52 2.26 11.59
CA LEU A 46 5.98 0.97 11.13
C LEU A 46 4.51 1.09 10.71
N LEU A 47 3.70 1.82 11.48
CA LEU A 47 2.30 2.05 11.14
C LEU A 47 2.17 2.82 9.81
N ALA A 48 2.93 3.90 9.67
CA ALA A 48 2.97 4.72 8.47
C ALA A 48 3.42 3.90 7.26
N LEU A 49 4.45 3.05 7.41
CA LEU A 49 4.91 2.15 6.36
C LEU A 49 3.80 1.17 5.94
N ARG A 50 3.09 0.58 6.90
CA ARG A 50 1.97 -0.32 6.62
C ARG A 50 0.85 0.39 5.86
N LEU A 51 0.46 1.58 6.30
CA LEU A 51 -0.57 2.37 5.61
C LEU A 51 -0.11 2.76 4.20
N ALA A 52 1.13 3.20 4.05
CA ALA A 52 1.69 3.57 2.75
C ALA A 52 1.69 2.37 1.80
N GLN A 53 2.08 1.18 2.28
CA GLN A 53 2.02 -0.05 1.49
C GLN A 53 0.59 -0.40 1.09
N HIS A 54 -0.37 -0.31 2.01
CA HIS A 54 -1.77 -0.61 1.72
C HIS A 54 -2.38 0.36 0.69
N LEU A 55 -2.16 1.65 0.87
CA LEU A 55 -2.61 2.68 -0.07
C LEU A 55 -1.95 2.54 -1.43
N TRP A 56 -0.64 2.26 -1.47
CA TRP A 56 0.07 2.03 -2.72
C TRP A 56 -0.44 0.78 -3.44
N GLN A 57 -0.72 -0.30 -2.73
CA GLN A 57 -1.34 -1.49 -3.31
C GLN A 57 -2.73 -1.18 -3.89
N ALA A 58 -3.59 -0.47 -3.15
CA ALA A 58 -4.89 -0.06 -3.64
C ALA A 58 -4.77 0.80 -4.91
N TRP A 59 -3.86 1.77 -4.91
CA TRP A 59 -3.63 2.65 -6.06
C TRP A 59 -3.07 1.90 -7.27
N ARG A 60 -2.14 0.96 -7.06
CA ARG A 60 -1.61 0.09 -8.11
C ARG A 60 -2.67 -0.83 -8.71
N ARG A 61 -3.57 -1.39 -7.89
CA ARG A 61 -4.67 -2.26 -8.37
C ARG A 61 -5.57 -1.51 -9.35
N ASP A 62 -5.95 -0.28 -9.00
CA ASP A 62 -6.79 0.55 -9.86
C ASP A 62 -6.09 1.04 -11.12
N ALA A 63 -4.82 1.45 -11.01
CA ALA A 63 -4.02 1.88 -12.16
C ALA A 63 -3.76 0.72 -13.12
N TYR A 64 -3.38 -0.45 -12.60
CA TYR A 64 -3.14 -1.65 -13.38
C TYR A 64 -4.42 -2.11 -14.10
N ARG A 65 -5.57 -2.10 -13.43
CA ARG A 65 -6.86 -2.44 -14.08
C ARG A 65 -7.17 -1.51 -15.24
N ARG A 66 -6.99 -0.19 -15.06
CA ARG A 66 -7.25 0.79 -16.15
C ARG A 66 -6.31 0.57 -17.33
N LEU A 67 -5.03 0.29 -17.07
CA LEU A 67 -4.03 0.03 -18.10
C LEU A 67 -4.32 -1.30 -18.81
N ALA A 68 -4.60 -2.37 -18.06
CA ALA A 68 -4.96 -3.69 -18.56
C ALA A 68 -6.20 -3.64 -19.48
N LEU A 69 -7.27 -2.96 -19.05
CA LEU A 69 -8.48 -2.81 -19.86
C LEU A 69 -8.23 -1.97 -21.13
N ARG A 70 -7.39 -0.92 -21.06
CA ARG A 70 -6.99 -0.16 -22.25
C ARG A 70 -6.18 -1.03 -23.21
N HIS A 71 -5.27 -1.84 -22.68
CA HIS A 71 -4.44 -2.73 -23.49
C HIS A 71 -5.27 -3.81 -24.17
N LEU A 72 -6.21 -4.45 -23.45
CA LEU A 72 -7.17 -5.41 -24.04
C LEU A 72 -7.99 -4.80 -25.17
N ARG A 73 -8.46 -3.55 -25.02
CA ARG A 73 -9.19 -2.85 -26.09
C ARG A 73 -8.30 -2.59 -27.30
N ALA A 74 -7.04 -2.21 -27.11
CA ALA A 74 -6.10 -2.01 -28.21
C ALA A 74 -5.85 -3.33 -28.97
N LEU A 75 -5.64 -4.44 -28.25
CA LEU A 75 -5.48 -5.78 -28.85
C LEU A 75 -6.71 -6.25 -29.61
N ARG A 76 -7.90 -5.78 -29.24
CA ARG A 76 -9.16 -6.10 -29.93
C ARG A 76 -9.38 -5.25 -31.18
N ALA A 77 -8.95 -3.99 -31.14
CA ALA A 77 -9.05 -3.07 -32.28
C ALA A 77 -8.05 -3.40 -33.38
N ASP A 78 -6.90 -4.00 -33.03
CA ASP A 78 -5.89 -4.40 -33.98
C ASP A 78 -6.22 -5.77 -34.61
N ALA A 79 -6.94 -5.73 -35.73
CA ALA A 79 -7.28 -6.92 -36.51
C ALA A 79 -6.07 -7.50 -37.28
N THR A 80 -4.96 -6.77 -37.37
CA THR A 80 -3.73 -7.24 -38.04
C THR A 80 -2.86 -8.09 -37.13
N LEU A 81 -3.09 -8.02 -35.82
CA LEU A 81 -2.36 -8.77 -34.82
C LEU A 81 -2.69 -10.26 -34.89
N ALA A 82 -1.67 -11.10 -34.91
CA ALA A 82 -1.85 -12.55 -34.90
C ALA A 82 -2.60 -13.00 -33.64
N ALA A 83 -3.51 -13.97 -33.80
CA ALA A 83 -4.33 -14.51 -32.71
C ALA A 83 -3.49 -15.00 -31.52
N GLN A 84 -2.32 -15.61 -31.79
CA GLN A 84 -1.38 -16.06 -30.76
C GLN A 84 -0.83 -14.92 -29.90
N VAL A 85 -0.53 -13.77 -30.50
CA VAL A 85 -0.01 -12.60 -29.77
C VAL A 85 -1.11 -12.03 -28.87
N ARG A 86 -2.33 -11.89 -29.40
CA ARG A 86 -3.50 -11.39 -28.66
C ARG A 86 -3.79 -12.27 -27.44
N LEU A 87 -3.69 -13.58 -27.61
CA LEU A 87 -3.88 -14.58 -26.56
C LEU A 87 -2.80 -14.55 -25.48
N THR A 88 -1.53 -14.53 -25.89
CA THR A 88 -0.38 -14.50 -24.96
C THR A 88 -0.42 -13.24 -24.10
N GLU A 89 -0.79 -12.12 -24.70
CA GLU A 89 -0.90 -10.85 -24.00
C GLU A 89 -2.11 -10.83 -23.04
N ALA A 90 -3.25 -11.41 -23.45
CA ALA A 90 -4.40 -11.58 -22.55
C ALA A 90 -4.04 -12.40 -21.30
N LEU A 91 -3.33 -13.52 -21.48
CA LEU A 91 -2.83 -14.32 -20.37
C LEU A 91 -1.85 -13.55 -19.48
N ARG A 92 -0.92 -12.80 -20.08
CA ARG A 92 0.05 -12.00 -19.34
C ARG A 92 -0.65 -10.99 -18.44
N ILE A 93 -1.67 -10.32 -18.96
CA ILE A 93 -2.50 -9.37 -18.22
C ILE A 93 -3.21 -10.07 -17.06
N LEU A 94 -3.85 -11.22 -17.33
CA LEU A 94 -4.57 -12.02 -16.34
C LEU A 94 -3.64 -12.49 -15.21
N HIS A 95 -2.50 -13.08 -15.57
CA HIS A 95 -1.49 -13.57 -14.62
C HIS A 95 -0.97 -12.43 -13.74
N ALA A 96 -0.60 -11.29 -14.33
CA ALA A 96 -0.16 -10.15 -13.56
C ALA A 96 -1.28 -9.57 -12.67
N ALA A 97 -2.54 -9.63 -13.07
CA ALA A 97 -3.65 -9.26 -12.20
C ALA A 97 -3.80 -10.22 -10.99
N LEU A 98 -3.69 -11.54 -11.21
CA LEU A 98 -3.72 -12.54 -10.13
C LEU A 98 -2.59 -12.32 -9.12
N ARG A 99 -1.36 -12.04 -9.59
CA ARG A 99 -0.21 -11.76 -8.72
C ARG A 99 -0.38 -10.51 -7.86
N THR A 100 -1.22 -9.56 -8.27
CA THR A 100 -1.53 -8.39 -7.44
C THR A 100 -2.52 -8.69 -6.32
N LEU A 101 -3.27 -9.79 -6.42
CA LEU A 101 -4.26 -10.21 -5.42
C LEU A 101 -3.64 -11.15 -4.39
N GLU A 102 -2.82 -12.11 -4.82
CA GLU A 102 -2.20 -13.12 -3.95
C GLU A 102 -0.69 -13.20 -4.25
N PRO A 103 0.15 -12.40 -3.56
CA PRO A 103 1.59 -12.46 -3.71
C PRO A 103 2.16 -13.69 -2.99
N GLY A 104 2.25 -14.83 -3.67
CA GLY A 104 2.97 -15.99 -3.12
C GLY A 104 2.59 -17.36 -3.70
N GLU A 105 1.44 -17.49 -4.35
CA GLU A 105 0.95 -18.77 -4.81
C GLU A 105 1.20 -18.96 -6.32
N ASN A 106 1.96 -20.00 -6.66
CA ASN A 106 2.40 -20.28 -8.03
C ASN A 106 1.34 -21.02 -8.87
N ASP A 107 0.33 -21.61 -8.22
CA ASP A 107 -0.70 -22.36 -8.90
C ASP A 107 -1.91 -21.49 -9.25
N TRP A 108 -1.65 -20.53 -10.14
CA TRP A 108 -2.64 -19.56 -10.62
C TRP A 108 -3.89 -20.22 -11.23
N ARG A 109 -3.81 -21.50 -11.65
CA ARG A 109 -4.91 -22.27 -12.25
C ARG A 109 -5.93 -22.70 -11.20
N THR A 110 -5.46 -23.15 -10.04
CA THR A 110 -6.31 -23.51 -8.89
C THR A 110 -7.02 -22.28 -8.33
N ILE A 111 -6.34 -21.14 -8.29
CA ILE A 111 -6.94 -19.85 -7.91
C ILE A 111 -7.99 -19.42 -8.93
N LEU A 112 -7.69 -19.59 -10.23
CA LEU A 112 -8.62 -19.28 -11.30
C LEU A 112 -9.90 -20.11 -11.15
N SER A 113 -9.77 -21.44 -11.09
CA SER A 113 -10.92 -22.35 -11.03
C SER A 113 -11.74 -22.17 -9.75
N ALA A 114 -11.09 -21.86 -8.62
CA ALA A 114 -11.77 -21.68 -7.34
C ALA A 114 -12.55 -20.36 -7.21
N ARG A 115 -12.12 -19.27 -7.89
CA ARG A 115 -12.71 -17.93 -7.73
C ARG A 115 -13.57 -17.46 -8.91
N LEU A 116 -13.81 -18.32 -9.89
CA LEU A 116 -14.57 -17.97 -11.10
C LEU A 116 -15.89 -18.73 -11.19
N SER A 117 -16.99 -17.97 -11.32
CA SER A 117 -18.31 -18.50 -11.62
C SER A 117 -18.58 -18.44 -13.12
N ALA A 118 -18.22 -19.50 -13.87
CA ALA A 118 -18.63 -19.86 -15.25
C ALA A 118 -18.48 -18.82 -16.42
N PRO A 119 -18.35 -19.26 -17.69
CA PRO A 119 -17.75 -20.50 -18.18
C PRO A 119 -16.23 -20.32 -18.26
N TYR A 120 -15.50 -21.12 -17.49
CA TYR A 120 -14.05 -21.20 -17.55
C TYR A 120 -13.66 -22.02 -18.79
N PRO A 121 -12.93 -21.47 -19.79
CA PRO A 121 -12.46 -22.23 -20.93
C PRO A 121 -11.28 -23.11 -20.51
N GLU A 122 -11.53 -24.04 -19.59
CA GLU A 122 -10.57 -24.99 -19.02
C GLU A 122 -9.72 -25.69 -20.09
N PRO A 123 -10.29 -26.30 -21.15
CA PRO A 123 -9.49 -27.01 -22.12
C PRO A 123 -8.59 -26.07 -22.93
N LEU A 124 -9.00 -24.82 -23.10
CA LEU A 124 -8.23 -23.80 -23.79
C LEU A 124 -7.07 -23.37 -22.88
N LEU A 125 -7.37 -22.89 -21.67
CA LEU A 125 -6.37 -22.43 -20.70
C LEU A 125 -5.43 -23.57 -20.25
N ALA A 126 -5.86 -24.82 -20.35
CA ALA A 126 -4.99 -25.96 -20.10
C ALA A 126 -3.89 -26.13 -21.15
N GLN A 127 -4.17 -25.70 -22.39
CA GLN A 127 -3.22 -25.65 -23.48
C GLN A 127 -2.35 -24.39 -23.47
N ALA A 128 -2.57 -23.47 -22.51
CA ALA A 128 -1.81 -22.22 -22.39
C ALA A 128 -0.29 -22.37 -22.46
N PRO A 129 0.34 -23.33 -21.76
CA PRO A 129 1.79 -23.54 -21.86
C PRO A 129 2.26 -23.98 -23.25
N TYR A 130 1.36 -24.53 -24.07
CA TYR A 130 1.65 -25.11 -25.38
C TYR A 130 1.25 -24.19 -26.55
N TRP A 131 0.64 -23.03 -26.30
CA TRP A 131 0.30 -22.07 -27.35
C TRP A 131 1.47 -21.43 -28.13
N PRO A 132 2.72 -21.37 -27.64
CA PRO A 132 3.85 -20.97 -28.48
C PRO A 132 4.07 -21.90 -29.67
N THR A 133 3.61 -23.16 -29.58
CA THR A 133 3.85 -24.20 -30.59
C THR A 133 2.59 -24.60 -31.36
N VAL A 134 1.39 -24.26 -30.88
CA VAL A 134 0.10 -24.60 -31.50
C VAL A 134 -0.48 -23.41 -32.27
N ARG A 135 -1.00 -23.62 -33.48
CA ARG A 135 -1.80 -22.60 -34.18
C ARG A 135 -3.13 -22.42 -33.46
N VAL A 136 -3.37 -21.21 -32.96
CA VAL A 136 -4.60 -20.87 -32.23
C VAL A 136 -5.59 -20.18 -33.18
N SER A 137 -6.87 -20.57 -33.10
CA SER A 137 -7.93 -19.93 -33.87
C SER A 137 -8.13 -18.48 -33.42
N PRO A 138 -8.47 -17.55 -34.33
CA PRO A 138 -8.89 -16.20 -33.94
C PRO A 138 -10.09 -16.18 -32.99
N ASP A 139 -10.97 -17.19 -33.08
CA ASP A 139 -12.13 -17.32 -32.20
C ASP A 139 -11.72 -17.68 -30.76
N ASP A 140 -10.83 -18.65 -30.61
CA ASP A 140 -10.24 -19.06 -29.33
C ASP A 140 -9.57 -17.88 -28.61
N ALA A 141 -8.80 -17.07 -29.36
CA ALA A 141 -8.18 -15.86 -28.84
C ALA A 141 -9.21 -14.83 -28.38
N GLN A 142 -10.32 -14.69 -29.11
CA GLN A 142 -11.39 -13.78 -28.74
C GLN A 142 -12.13 -14.23 -27.47
N GLN A 143 -12.38 -15.53 -27.33
CA GLN A 143 -13.00 -16.11 -26.13
C GLN A 143 -12.16 -15.83 -24.86
N VAL A 144 -10.83 -15.94 -24.94
CA VAL A 144 -9.94 -15.63 -23.81
C VAL A 144 -9.87 -14.14 -23.51
N LEU A 145 -9.89 -13.28 -24.53
CA LEU A 145 -9.95 -11.83 -24.35
C LEU A 145 -11.26 -11.42 -23.66
N ASP A 146 -12.40 -11.93 -24.12
CA ASP A 146 -13.72 -11.67 -23.55
C ASP A 146 -13.79 -12.15 -22.09
N TYR A 147 -13.22 -13.31 -21.83
CA TYR A 147 -13.12 -13.87 -20.49
C TYR A 147 -12.27 -13.01 -19.56
N THR A 148 -11.08 -12.61 -20.02
CA THR A 148 -10.13 -11.78 -19.23
C THR A 148 -10.73 -10.41 -18.94
N GLU A 149 -11.43 -9.80 -19.91
CA GLU A 149 -12.14 -8.54 -19.71
C GLU A 149 -13.26 -8.68 -18.67
N ARG A 150 -14.09 -9.73 -18.78
CA ARG A 150 -15.19 -9.97 -17.83
C ARG A 150 -14.67 -10.16 -16.41
N TRP A 151 -13.65 -10.98 -16.23
CA TRP A 151 -13.03 -11.17 -14.93
C TRP A 151 -12.45 -9.88 -14.36
N LEU A 152 -11.72 -9.08 -15.16
CA LEU A 152 -11.20 -7.77 -14.71
C LEU A 152 -12.32 -6.79 -14.30
N ARG A 153 -13.53 -6.92 -14.86
CA ARG A 153 -14.69 -6.09 -14.53
C ARG A 153 -15.41 -6.59 -13.27
N GLU A 154 -15.62 -7.90 -13.14
CA GLU A 154 -16.32 -8.53 -12.02
C GLU A 154 -15.48 -8.58 -10.75
N HIS A 155 -14.16 -8.78 -10.87
CA HIS A 155 -13.23 -8.82 -9.74
C HIS A 155 -12.91 -7.40 -9.22
N ARG A 156 -13.96 -6.62 -8.94
CA ARG A 156 -13.89 -5.48 -8.02
C ARG A 156 -13.72 -6.08 -6.63
N GLY A 157 -12.49 -6.04 -6.12
CA GLY A 157 -12.21 -6.48 -4.75
C GLY A 157 -13.24 -5.88 -3.79
N THR A 158 -13.98 -6.75 -3.13
CA THR A 158 -14.44 -6.52 -1.77
C THR A 158 -13.26 -5.95 -1.00
N ILE A 159 -13.39 -4.67 -0.63
CA ILE A 159 -12.47 -3.96 0.26
C ILE A 159 -12.59 -4.58 1.64
#